data_AF-A0A1Y6IWU5-F1
#
_entry.id   AF-A0A1Y6IWU5-F1
#
_cell.length_a   1.000
_cell.length_b   1.000
_cell.length_c   1.000
_cell.angle_alpha   90.00
_cell.angle_beta   90.00
_cell.angle_gamma   90.00
#
_symmetry.space_group_name_H-M   'P 1'
#
loop_
_entity.id
_entity.type
_entity.pdbx_description
1 polymer ?
#
loop_
_entity_poly.entity_id
_entity_poly.type
_entity_poly.pdbx_seq_one_letter_code
_entity_poly.pdbx_strand_id
1 'polypeptide(L)'
;MKMVMTDNENNPMSKKTPDNTHFRKDTFHLSSVRIYPEYISKINGEANKNTFSVMNHEQFGYCIIANIHFQAGQKIAQLPRLKIFTEPDLHTVQSGSNQHIYDPWFAGLISHSCRPNIYFEQSELAFYAVEPIAPGNIITQDYEQTEDILFREFDCCCGHFECRGKIRGKKFSN
;
A
#
# COMPACT_ATOMS: atom_id res chain seq x y z
N MET A 1 -5.41 39.64 -55.45
CA MET A 1 -5.73 38.44 -56.24
C MET A 1 -6.44 37.45 -55.33
N LYS A 2 -7.54 36.85 -55.82
CA LYS A 2 -8.55 36.10 -55.05
C LYS A 2 -8.02 34.82 -54.37
N MET A 3 -8.44 34.65 -53.12
CA MET A 3 -9.09 33.48 -52.49
C MET A 3 -8.92 32.11 -53.15
N VAL A 4 -8.40 31.13 -52.39
CA VAL A 4 -8.92 29.75 -52.37
C VAL A 4 -8.91 29.26 -50.92
N MET A 5 -10.12 28.97 -50.44
CA MET A 5 -10.43 28.25 -49.21
C MET A 5 -10.21 26.76 -49.46
N THR A 6 -9.69 26.05 -48.48
CA THR A 6 -10.04 24.63 -48.30
C THR A 6 -10.27 24.40 -46.82
N ASP A 7 -11.55 24.42 -46.44
CA ASP A 7 -12.05 23.81 -45.23
C ASP A 7 -11.86 22.30 -45.32
N ASN A 8 -11.37 21.68 -44.25
CA ASN A 8 -11.57 20.26 -44.05
C ASN A 8 -12.03 20.03 -42.61
N GLU A 9 -13.34 20.16 -42.43
CA GLU A 9 -14.08 19.67 -41.28
C GLU A 9 -13.99 18.14 -41.26
N ASN A 10 -13.49 17.56 -40.16
CA ASN A 10 -13.87 16.24 -39.70
C ASN A 10 -13.27 15.97 -38.31
N ASN A 11 -13.97 16.41 -37.26
CA ASN A 11 -14.32 15.48 -36.17
C ASN A 11 -15.39 16.12 -35.26
N PRO A 12 -16.66 15.71 -35.37
CA PRO A 12 -17.69 16.09 -34.41
C PRO A 12 -17.56 15.21 -33.16
N MET A 13 -18.18 15.68 -32.06
CA MET A 13 -18.54 14.91 -30.87
C MET A 13 -17.66 15.15 -29.63
N SER A 14 -17.91 16.31 -29.00
CA SER A 14 -18.12 16.32 -27.56
C SER A 14 -19.15 15.26 -27.19
N LYS A 15 -18.79 14.35 -26.28
CA LYS A 15 -19.60 13.30 -25.62
C LYS A 15 -18.58 12.33 -24.99
N LYS A 16 -18.55 11.99 -23.71
CA LYS A 16 -19.37 12.24 -22.52
C LYS A 16 -18.41 12.10 -21.34
N THR A 17 -18.53 12.96 -20.34
CA THR A 17 -18.07 12.66 -18.98
C THR A 17 -18.67 11.31 -18.55
N PRO A 18 -17.92 10.39 -17.94
CA PRO A 18 -18.54 9.20 -17.36
C PRO A 18 -19.54 9.64 -16.29
N ASP A 19 -20.76 9.17 -16.48
CA ASP A 19 -21.93 9.42 -15.68
C ASP A 19 -21.77 8.75 -14.30
N ASN A 20 -21.53 9.57 -13.26
CA ASN A 20 -21.42 9.14 -11.87
C ASN A 20 -22.80 8.92 -11.20
N THR A 21 -23.80 8.43 -11.92
CA THR A 21 -25.15 8.20 -11.37
C THR A 21 -25.49 6.73 -11.18
N HIS A 22 -24.69 6.00 -10.38
CA HIS A 22 -25.20 4.82 -9.66
C HIS A 22 -24.72 4.78 -8.21
N PHE A 23 -24.81 5.92 -7.51
CA PHE A 23 -25.09 5.89 -6.08
C PHE A 23 -26.56 5.50 -5.89
N ARG A 24 -26.83 4.19 -5.90
CA ARG A 24 -28.09 3.68 -5.35
C ARG A 24 -28.12 4.08 -3.88
N LYS A 25 -29.00 5.03 -3.56
CA LYS A 25 -29.50 5.24 -2.21
C LYS A 25 -30.28 3.99 -1.81
N ASP A 26 -30.17 3.66 -0.53
CA ASP A 26 -31.00 2.70 0.22
C ASP A 26 -30.50 1.25 0.26
N THR A 27 -29.43 1.07 1.04
CA THR A 27 -29.34 -0.07 1.97
C THR A 27 -28.72 0.47 3.25
N PHE A 28 -29.30 0.19 4.42
CA PHE A 28 -28.65 0.43 5.72
C PHE A 28 -27.33 -0.35 5.76
N HIS A 29 -26.25 0.27 5.29
CA HIS A 29 -24.96 -0.38 5.18
C HIS A 29 -24.30 -0.29 6.55
N LEU A 30 -24.26 -1.42 7.27
CA LEU A 30 -23.16 -1.65 8.19
C LEU A 30 -21.89 -1.40 7.36
N SER A 31 -21.20 -0.29 7.60
CA SER A 31 -19.95 0.01 6.93
C SER A 31 -19.02 -1.17 7.23
N SER A 32 -18.67 -1.96 6.20
CA SER A 32 -17.81 -3.12 6.41
C SER A 32 -16.54 -2.66 7.11
N VAL A 33 -16.26 -3.28 8.26
CA VAL A 33 -15.09 -3.04 9.10
C VAL A 33 -13.82 -3.53 8.37
N ARG A 34 -13.93 -4.28 7.28
CA ARG A 34 -12.77 -4.84 6.57
C ARG A 34 -12.05 -3.78 5.72
N ILE A 35 -10.73 -3.88 5.70
CA ILE A 35 -9.89 -3.22 4.70
C ILE A 35 -9.89 -4.03 3.39
N TYR A 36 -9.87 -5.35 3.51
CA TYR A 36 -9.95 -6.27 2.38
C TYR A 36 -11.36 -6.32 1.77
N PRO A 37 -11.49 -6.49 0.44
CA PRO A 37 -12.77 -6.72 -0.21
C PRO A 37 -13.46 -7.99 0.29
N GLU A 38 -14.80 -8.00 0.27
CA GLU A 38 -15.58 -9.13 0.80
C GLU A 38 -15.38 -10.45 0.04
N TYR A 39 -14.93 -10.41 -1.22
CA TYR A 39 -14.62 -11.61 -1.99
C TYR A 39 -13.30 -12.29 -1.56
N ILE A 40 -12.48 -11.62 -0.74
CA ILE A 40 -11.28 -12.21 -0.15
C ILE A 40 -11.66 -12.97 1.12
N SER A 41 -11.27 -14.24 1.19
CA SER A 41 -11.46 -15.10 2.35
C SER A 41 -10.99 -14.41 3.63
N LYS A 42 -11.88 -14.34 4.62
CA LYS A 42 -11.56 -13.77 5.92
C LYS A 42 -10.56 -14.65 6.66
N ILE A 43 -9.56 -14.03 7.26
CA ILE A 43 -8.62 -14.71 8.14
C ILE A 43 -8.64 -14.10 9.54
N ASN A 44 -8.22 -14.87 10.53
CA ASN A 44 -8.09 -14.36 11.89
C ASN A 44 -6.91 -13.38 11.97
N GLY A 45 -7.14 -12.22 12.59
CA GLY A 45 -6.11 -11.18 12.75
C GLY A 45 -5.83 -10.33 11.51
N GLU A 46 -6.65 -10.40 10.45
CA GLU A 46 -6.51 -9.49 9.31
C GLU A 46 -6.62 -8.02 9.72
N ALA A 47 -5.90 -7.15 9.01
CA ALA A 47 -6.04 -5.71 9.14
C ALA A 47 -7.48 -5.26 8.85
N ASN A 48 -7.97 -4.30 9.65
CA ASN A 48 -9.34 -3.82 9.56
C ASN A 48 -9.43 -2.33 9.94
N LYS A 49 -10.57 -1.70 9.64
CA LYS A 49 -10.80 -0.26 9.80
C LYS A 49 -10.88 0.21 11.24
N ASN A 50 -11.10 -0.69 12.21
CA ASN A 50 -11.03 -0.32 13.63
C ASN A 50 -9.57 -0.13 14.07
N THR A 51 -8.64 -0.87 13.47
CA THR A 51 -7.22 -0.86 13.87
C THR A 51 -6.36 -0.01 12.94
N PHE A 52 -6.76 0.17 11.68
CA PHE A 52 -6.00 0.95 10.70
C PHE A 52 -6.88 1.80 9.79
N SER A 53 -6.30 2.88 9.26
CA SER A 53 -6.88 3.68 8.18
C SER A 53 -5.93 3.74 6.99
N VAL A 54 -6.46 3.87 5.78
CA VAL A 54 -5.68 4.23 4.58
C VAL A 54 -5.82 5.73 4.36
N MET A 55 -4.70 6.44 4.29
CA MET A 55 -4.67 7.90 4.09
C MET A 55 -3.75 8.26 2.93
N ASN A 56 -4.11 9.27 2.15
CA ASN A 56 -3.20 9.87 1.19
C ASN A 56 -2.31 10.90 1.89
N HIS A 57 -0.99 10.77 1.74
CA HIS A 57 0.03 11.63 2.32
C HIS A 57 0.84 12.28 1.19
N GLU A 58 1.04 13.60 1.24
CA GLU A 58 1.67 14.35 0.14
C GLU A 58 3.04 13.78 -0.29
N GLN A 59 3.83 13.32 0.67
CA GLN A 59 5.17 12.81 0.43
C GLN A 59 5.25 11.30 0.16
N PHE A 60 4.28 10.51 0.68
CA PHE A 60 4.37 9.04 0.68
C PHE A 60 3.29 8.37 -0.18
N GLY A 61 2.38 9.15 -0.76
CA GLY A 61 1.18 8.60 -1.40
C GLY A 61 0.26 7.94 -0.37
N TYR A 62 -0.41 6.86 -0.77
CA TYR A 62 -1.25 6.12 0.16
C TYR A 62 -0.43 5.38 1.22
N CYS A 63 -0.80 5.55 2.49
CA CYS A 63 -0.14 4.96 3.65
C CYS A 63 -1.14 4.35 4.63
N ILE A 64 -0.65 3.40 5.44
CA ILE A 64 -1.40 2.81 6.55
C ILE A 64 -1.15 3.61 7.83
N ILE A 65 -2.23 4.03 8.50
CA ILE A 65 -2.21 4.74 9.78
C ILE A 65 -2.77 3.84 10.87
N ALA A 66 -2.14 3.79 12.04
CA ALA A 66 -2.67 3.12 13.22
C ALA A 66 -3.88 3.91 13.79
N ASN A 67 -5.00 3.25 14.05
CA ASN A 67 -6.16 3.85 14.74
C ASN A 67 -6.17 3.56 16.24
N ILE A 68 -5.36 2.60 16.67
CA ILE A 68 -5.24 2.18 18.06
C ILE A 68 -3.76 2.14 18.49
N HIS A 69 -3.54 1.98 19.79
CA HIS A 69 -2.21 1.76 20.31
C HIS A 69 -1.79 0.30 20.17
N PHE A 70 -0.55 0.06 19.75
CA PHE A 70 0.10 -1.26 19.76
C PHE A 70 1.29 -1.27 20.72
N GLN A 71 1.47 -2.37 21.45
CA GLN A 71 2.65 -2.59 22.27
C GLN A 71 3.82 -3.10 21.44
N ALA A 72 5.06 -2.87 21.90
CA ALA A 72 6.23 -3.49 21.31
C ALA A 72 6.11 -5.04 21.35
N GLY A 73 6.49 -5.70 20.26
CA GLY A 73 6.37 -7.15 20.07
C GLY A 73 4.95 -7.65 19.77
N GLN A 74 3.94 -6.77 19.75
CA GLN A 74 2.57 -7.17 19.46
C GLN A 74 2.40 -7.51 17.97
N LYS A 75 1.73 -8.63 17.65
CA LYS A 75 1.23 -8.89 16.30
C LYS A 75 0.16 -7.86 15.93
N ILE A 76 0.38 -7.10 14.87
CA ILE A 76 -0.52 -6.02 14.45
C ILE A 76 -1.47 -6.43 13.33
N ALA A 77 -1.05 -7.36 12.47
CA ALA A 77 -1.85 -7.84 11.35
C ALA A 77 -1.35 -9.19 10.85
N GLN A 78 -2.28 -10.06 10.51
CA GLN A 78 -2.05 -11.28 9.75
C GLN A 78 -2.23 -10.97 8.25
N LEU A 79 -1.27 -11.38 7.43
CA LEU A 79 -1.32 -11.23 5.98
C LEU A 79 -2.03 -12.44 5.33
N PRO A 80 -3.09 -12.25 4.54
CA PRO A 80 -3.68 -13.34 3.77
C PRO A 80 -2.75 -13.80 2.64
N ARG A 81 -2.69 -15.12 2.42
CA ARG A 81 -2.05 -15.71 1.24
C ARG A 81 -2.98 -15.53 0.04
N LEU A 82 -2.83 -14.41 -0.66
CA LEU A 82 -3.60 -14.08 -1.85
C LEU A 82 -2.92 -14.65 -3.10
N LYS A 83 -2.59 -13.78 -4.06
CA LYS A 83 -1.87 -14.16 -5.28
C LYS A 83 -0.37 -14.09 -5.02
N ILE A 84 0.38 -15.09 -5.50
CA ILE A 84 1.84 -15.14 -5.39
C ILE A 84 2.47 -14.86 -6.75
N PHE A 85 3.42 -13.94 -6.79
CA PHE A 85 4.28 -13.64 -7.93
C PHE A 85 5.69 -14.17 -7.68
N THR A 86 6.43 -14.39 -8.76
CA THR A 86 7.84 -14.80 -8.69
C THR A 86 8.79 -13.60 -8.67
N GLU A 87 8.31 -12.43 -9.10
CA GLU A 87 9.07 -11.18 -9.18
C GLU A 87 8.39 -10.09 -8.34
N PRO A 88 9.14 -9.09 -7.84
CA PRO A 88 8.57 -7.97 -7.09
C PRO A 88 7.70 -7.06 -7.98
N ASP A 89 6.62 -6.56 -7.40
CA ASP A 89 5.73 -5.52 -7.94
C ASP A 89 5.44 -4.47 -6.84
N LEU A 90 4.86 -3.32 -7.20
CA LEU A 90 4.58 -2.19 -6.31
C LEU A 90 3.80 -2.58 -5.04
N HIS A 91 2.91 -3.55 -5.15
CA HIS A 91 2.03 -3.98 -4.04
C HIS A 91 2.29 -5.41 -3.59
N THR A 92 3.51 -5.90 -3.80
CA THR A 92 3.91 -7.19 -3.26
C THR A 92 4.81 -7.05 -2.04
N VAL A 93 4.76 -8.05 -1.16
CA VAL A 93 5.75 -8.26 -0.11
C VAL A 93 6.42 -9.61 -0.29
N GLN A 94 7.75 -9.65 -0.21
CA GLN A 94 8.52 -10.88 -0.32
C GLN A 94 8.28 -11.77 0.91
N SER A 95 7.87 -13.02 0.65
CA SER A 95 7.60 -14.03 1.67
C SER A 95 8.52 -15.25 1.58
N GLY A 96 9.47 -15.23 0.63
CA GLY A 96 10.43 -16.31 0.42
C GLY A 96 11.27 -16.09 -0.84
N SER A 97 12.10 -17.06 -1.19
CA SER A 97 12.87 -17.03 -2.43
C SER A 97 11.94 -17.13 -3.64
N ASN A 98 11.95 -16.13 -4.52
CA ASN A 98 11.06 -16.00 -5.68
C ASN A 98 9.57 -16.11 -5.31
N GLN A 99 9.18 -15.58 -4.15
CA GLN A 99 7.78 -15.58 -3.69
C GLN A 99 7.41 -14.21 -3.14
N HIS A 100 6.48 -13.56 -3.82
CA HIS A 100 5.99 -12.23 -3.52
C HIS A 100 4.46 -12.27 -3.40
N ILE A 101 3.92 -11.99 -2.22
CA ILE A 101 2.47 -11.99 -1.98
C ILE A 101 1.92 -10.63 -2.43
N TYR A 102 1.00 -10.65 -3.39
CA TYR A 102 0.30 -9.46 -3.86
C TYR A 102 -0.84 -9.07 -2.91
N ASP A 103 -0.70 -7.91 -2.27
CA ASP A 103 -1.69 -7.31 -1.37
C ASP A 103 -1.73 -5.78 -1.53
N PRO A 104 -2.55 -5.25 -2.45
CA PRO A 104 -2.73 -3.81 -2.67
C PRO A 104 -3.61 -3.12 -1.62
N TRP A 105 -4.18 -3.86 -0.66
CA TRP A 105 -5.13 -3.29 0.31
C TRP A 105 -4.47 -2.94 1.64
N PHE A 106 -3.41 -3.67 2.02
CA PHE A 106 -2.73 -3.44 3.28
C PHE A 106 -1.21 -3.44 3.14
N ALA A 107 -0.57 -4.59 2.90
CA ALA A 107 0.90 -4.69 2.91
C ALA A 107 1.55 -3.80 1.84
N GLY A 108 0.98 -3.74 0.65
CA GLY A 108 1.44 -2.88 -0.45
C GLY A 108 1.21 -1.38 -0.24
N LEU A 109 0.60 -0.99 0.89
CA LEU A 109 0.40 0.41 1.31
C LEU A 109 1.21 0.77 2.58
N ILE A 110 1.97 -0.19 3.15
CA ILE A 110 2.86 0.08 4.28
C ILE A 110 4.05 0.88 3.76
N SER A 111 4.28 2.06 4.31
CA SER A 111 5.35 2.97 3.86
C SER A 111 6.72 2.53 4.34
N HIS A 112 7.78 3.08 3.73
CA HIS A 112 9.15 2.85 4.17
C HIS A 112 9.60 3.81 5.27
N SER A 113 10.41 3.31 6.21
CA SER A 113 11.30 4.12 7.06
C SER A 113 12.61 3.38 7.29
N CYS A 114 13.74 4.11 7.31
CA CYS A 114 15.03 3.52 7.70
C CYS A 114 15.09 3.16 9.20
N ARG A 115 14.21 3.75 10.02
CA ARG A 115 13.89 3.31 11.38
C ARG A 115 12.41 2.91 11.40
N PRO A 116 12.07 1.66 11.05
CA PRO A 116 10.68 1.23 10.97
C PRO A 116 10.07 1.01 12.35
N ASN A 117 8.75 1.06 12.44
CA ASN A 117 8.02 0.70 13.65
C ASN A 117 7.44 -0.73 13.60
N ILE A 118 7.56 -1.42 12.47
CA ILE A 118 7.16 -2.83 12.32
C ILE A 118 8.21 -3.66 11.57
N TYR A 119 8.13 -4.97 11.73
CA TYR A 119 8.83 -5.95 10.89
C TYR A 119 7.86 -7.03 10.40
N PHE A 120 8.24 -7.72 9.32
CA PHE A 120 7.48 -8.83 8.75
C PHE A 120 8.11 -10.17 9.11
N GLU A 121 7.36 -11.01 9.83
CA GLU A 121 7.76 -12.39 10.12
C GLU A 121 7.26 -13.31 8.99
N GLN A 122 8.17 -13.68 8.09
CA GLN A 122 7.85 -14.44 6.88
C GLN A 122 7.29 -15.83 7.19
N SER A 123 7.77 -16.50 8.25
CA SER A 123 7.31 -17.85 8.60
C SER A 123 5.85 -17.87 9.04
N GLU A 124 5.40 -16.77 9.66
CA GLU A 124 4.03 -16.61 10.14
C GLU A 124 3.14 -15.80 9.19
N LEU A 125 3.71 -15.12 8.19
CA LEU A 125 3.04 -14.13 7.35
C LEU A 125 2.29 -13.09 8.19
N ALA A 126 3.00 -12.51 9.16
CA ALA A 126 2.43 -11.56 10.09
C ALA A 126 3.36 -10.37 10.31
N PHE A 127 2.76 -9.22 10.58
CA PHE A 127 3.48 -8.01 10.95
C PHE A 127 3.46 -7.82 12.46
N TYR A 128 4.60 -7.42 13.00
CA TYR A 128 4.84 -7.24 14.42
C TYR A 128 5.39 -5.85 14.70
N ALA A 129 4.94 -5.22 15.78
CA ALA A 129 5.46 -3.93 16.21
C ALA A 129 6.87 -4.09 16.80
N VAL A 130 7.81 -3.27 16.36
CA VAL A 130 9.19 -3.20 16.90
C VAL A 130 9.22 -2.35 18.18
N GLU A 131 8.39 -1.32 18.22
CA GLU A 131 8.25 -0.37 19.31
C GLU A 131 6.77 -0.06 19.55
N PRO A 132 6.38 0.61 20.67
CA PRO A 132 5.00 1.02 20.85
C PRO A 132 4.55 1.98 19.75
N ILE A 133 3.40 1.72 19.14
CA ILE A 133 2.85 2.54 18.04
C ILE A 133 1.64 3.28 18.57
N ALA A 134 1.63 4.61 18.48
CA ALA A 134 0.49 5.42 18.92
C ALA A 134 -0.58 5.54 17.80
N PRO A 135 -1.86 5.74 18.16
CA PRO A 135 -2.87 6.15 17.19
C PRO A 135 -2.43 7.40 16.41
N GLY A 136 -2.68 7.41 15.10
CA GLY A 136 -2.26 8.47 14.18
C GLY A 136 -0.84 8.29 13.62
N ASN A 137 -0.05 7.34 14.10
CA ASN A 137 1.27 7.06 13.51
C ASN A 137 1.14 6.29 12.19
N ILE A 138 2.01 6.61 11.23
CA ILE A 138 2.17 5.84 9.99
C ILE A 138 2.83 4.51 10.32
N ILE A 139 2.28 3.41 9.80
CA ILE A 139 2.91 2.10 9.86
C ILE A 139 4.02 2.05 8.81
N THR A 140 5.25 1.75 9.27
CA THR A 140 6.44 1.78 8.43
C THR A 140 7.29 0.53 8.61
N GLN A 141 7.83 0.03 7.50
CA GLN A 141 8.73 -1.11 7.47
C GLN A 141 10.06 -0.75 6.77
N ASP A 142 11.11 -1.52 7.04
CA ASP A 142 12.36 -1.41 6.31
C ASP A 142 12.35 -2.34 5.08
N TYR A 143 12.20 -1.75 3.90
CA TYR A 143 12.17 -2.48 2.64
C TYR A 143 13.49 -3.21 2.35
N GLU A 144 14.63 -2.75 2.87
CA GLU A 144 15.90 -3.42 2.68
C GLU A 144 16.12 -4.59 3.66
N GLN A 145 15.25 -4.73 4.65
CA GLN A 145 15.20 -5.94 5.49
C GLN A 145 14.26 -6.99 4.90
N THR A 146 13.16 -6.55 4.29
CA THR A 146 12.10 -7.44 3.78
C THR A 146 12.34 -7.90 2.34
N GLU A 147 12.81 -7.02 1.45
CA GLU A 147 12.91 -7.28 0.01
C GLU A 147 14.36 -7.43 -0.45
N ASP A 148 14.67 -8.52 -1.15
CA ASP A 148 15.99 -8.75 -1.76
C ASP A 148 16.30 -7.70 -2.84
N ILE A 149 15.32 -7.42 -3.70
CA ILE A 149 15.36 -6.48 -4.80
C ILE A 149 14.01 -5.77 -4.82
N LEU A 150 14.00 -4.44 -4.90
CA LEU A 150 12.75 -3.69 -5.01
C LEU A 150 12.21 -3.64 -6.43
N PHE A 151 10.89 -3.56 -6.55
CA PHE A 151 10.21 -3.23 -7.81
C PHE A 151 10.75 -1.92 -8.42
N ARG A 152 11.01 -0.92 -7.57
CA ARG A 152 11.59 0.37 -7.96
C ARG A 152 12.41 0.95 -6.81
N GLU A 153 13.66 1.33 -7.08
CA GLU A 153 14.46 2.13 -6.14
C GLU A 153 13.94 3.57 -6.04
N PHE A 154 14.12 4.21 -4.89
CA PHE A 154 13.67 5.59 -4.66
C PHE A 154 14.57 6.33 -3.67
N ASP A 155 14.54 7.65 -3.75
CA ASP A 155 15.18 8.53 -2.76
C ASP A 155 14.30 8.59 -1.50
N CYS A 156 14.88 8.15 -0.38
CA CYS A 156 14.22 8.08 0.91
C CYS A 156 14.00 9.47 1.50
N CYS A 157 12.78 9.68 1.96
CA CYS A 157 12.38 10.91 2.62
C CYS A 157 11.75 10.66 3.99
N CYS A 158 12.15 9.57 4.66
CA CYS A 158 11.60 9.18 5.98
C CYS A 158 11.90 10.19 7.11
N GLY A 159 12.82 11.13 6.90
CA GLY A 159 13.15 12.18 7.87
C GLY A 159 13.95 11.73 9.09
N HIS A 160 14.30 10.44 9.20
CA HIS A 160 15.12 9.93 10.30
C HIS A 160 16.58 10.38 10.17
N PHE A 161 17.27 10.62 11.29
CA PHE A 161 18.68 11.07 11.27
C PHE A 161 19.64 10.00 10.72
N GLU A 162 19.27 8.73 10.81
CA GLU A 162 19.99 7.58 10.24
C GLU A 162 19.43 7.18 8.86
N CYS A 163 18.79 8.10 8.15
CA CYS A 163 18.27 7.83 6.81
C CYS A 163 19.40 7.43 5.85
N ARG A 164 19.20 6.34 5.11
CA ARG A 164 20.18 5.80 4.14
C ARG A 164 20.16 6.51 2.79
N GLY A 165 19.28 7.49 2.61
CA GLY A 165 19.21 8.34 1.43
C GLY A 165 18.55 7.67 0.22
N LYS A 166 19.02 6.51 -0.25
CA LYS A 166 18.44 5.80 -1.40
C LYS A 166 18.21 4.33 -1.08
N ILE A 167 17.00 3.84 -1.35
CA ILE A 167 16.55 2.48 -0.98
C ILE A 167 16.47 1.62 -2.24
N ARG A 168 17.13 0.47 -2.22
CA ARG A 168 17.35 -0.35 -3.43
C ARG A 168 16.99 -1.83 -3.25
N GLY A 169 16.87 -2.28 -2.00
CA GLY A 169 16.66 -3.68 -1.62
C GLY A 169 17.93 -4.28 -1.02
N LYS A 170 17.75 -5.34 -0.23
CA LYS A 170 18.77 -5.96 0.62
C LYS A 170 20.06 -6.32 -0.10
N LYS A 171 19.97 -6.78 -1.36
CA LYS A 171 21.14 -7.19 -2.16
C LYS A 171 22.04 -6.01 -2.57
N PHE A 172 21.59 -4.78 -2.36
CA PHE A 172 22.31 -3.55 -2.71
C PHE A 172 22.60 -2.66 -1.50
N SER A 173 22.19 -3.08 -0.31
CA SER A 173 22.49 -2.39 0.95
C SER A 173 23.92 -2.73 1.39
N ASN A 174 24.70 -1.72 1.74
CA ASN A 174 26.08 -1.85 2.23
C ASN A 174 26.12 -2.14 3.74
#